data_AF-A0A9X2D1Y9-F1
#
_entry.id   AF-A0A9X2D1Y9-F1
#
_cell.length_a   1.000
_cell.length_b   1.000
_cell.length_c   1.000
_cell.angle_alpha   90.00
_cell.angle_beta   90.00
_cell.angle_gamma   90.00
#
_symmetry.space_group_name_H-M   'P 1'
#
loop_
_entity.id
_entity.type
_entity.pdbx_description
1 polymer ?
#
loop_
_entity_poly.entity_id
_entity_poly.type
_entity_poly.pdbx_seq_one_letter_code
_entity_poly.pdbx_strand_id
1 'polypeptide(L)'
;MAFKKSICLFALIGLLLGFIIDFWARYQNVALFYPTLVSIFSYLYVLAYDEKNVFRLIGTSFIAALFLSLPLLGLNFNSPTFNDVHFISFIIAFPLFVYIGHCFHYAYHHDNTWDIDYSTLFAAVWNTILLLFVASVFAFLGHMLIMLAAFIFKTVGNSYLWDLFWINPHFRFIMSVTLFFIGLGVGQQNIEIIYNMRFLLLKMMYYLFPFLAVISTLYFILYLGHLFSTEKESINPLTVLLPLSILGIIFFNAYFQDGTTYKDTPIWLKTSLRVYRGVLFILILMMSYRIGHEASLDINVLIYLFMVILLGFTYAITALVSEPMEQKWIRIGNVCTALFFIIALFLVNLPYAPVKFSIGSDKPSVTQLPSTVGASQEPTSP
;
A
#
# COMPACT_ATOMS: atom_id res chain seq x y z
N MET A 1 16.93 30.70 13.27
CA MET A 1 16.43 29.48 12.59
C MET A 1 14.91 29.64 12.49
N ALA A 2 14.40 30.13 11.34
CA ALA A 2 12.98 30.47 11.23
C ALA A 2 12.15 29.17 11.22
N PHE A 3 11.33 28.98 12.24
CA PHE A 3 10.36 27.89 12.29
C PHE A 3 9.39 28.08 11.11
N LYS A 4 9.55 27.28 10.05
CA LYS A 4 8.77 27.42 8.82
C LYS A 4 7.28 27.18 9.14
N LYS A 5 6.43 28.12 8.70
CA LYS A 5 4.97 28.15 8.88
C LYS A 5 4.27 26.81 8.58
N SER A 6 4.84 26.01 7.67
CA SER A 6 4.32 24.70 7.26
C SER A 6 4.31 23.63 8.37
N ILE A 7 5.34 23.53 9.24
CA ILE A 7 5.33 22.54 10.33
C ILE A 7 4.22 22.87 11.34
N CYS A 8 4.05 24.16 11.67
CA CYS A 8 3.01 24.57 12.61
C CYS A 8 1.61 24.26 12.04
N LEU A 9 1.40 24.50 10.74
CA LEU A 9 0.18 24.11 10.06
C LEU A 9 -0.08 22.61 10.17
N PHE A 10 0.93 21.77 9.96
CA PHE A 10 0.72 20.31 9.97
C PHE A 10 0.52 19.78 11.39
N ALA A 11 1.24 20.32 12.36
CA ALA A 11 1.01 20.04 13.78
C ALA A 11 -0.43 20.39 14.18
N LEU A 12 -0.93 21.55 13.74
CA LEU A 12 -2.29 21.98 14.00
C LEU A 12 -3.32 21.05 13.34
N ILE A 13 -3.12 20.70 12.07
CA ILE A 13 -3.99 19.75 11.35
C ILE A 13 -4.01 18.39 12.06
N GLY A 14 -2.83 17.85 12.42
CA GLY A 14 -2.71 16.58 13.12
C GLY A 14 -3.36 16.59 14.49
N LEU A 15 -3.20 17.69 15.25
CA LEU A 15 -3.82 17.87 16.56
C LEU A 15 -5.35 17.92 16.44
N LEU A 16 -5.88 18.76 15.55
CA LEU A 16 -7.32 18.88 15.31
C LEU A 16 -7.91 17.56 14.82
N LEU A 17 -7.24 16.88 13.89
CA LEU A 17 -7.66 15.56 13.40
C LEU A 17 -7.70 14.54 14.54
N GLY A 18 -6.64 14.51 15.37
CA GLY A 18 -6.58 13.65 16.55
C GLY A 18 -7.77 13.87 17.48
N PHE A 19 -8.09 15.13 17.80
CA PHE A 19 -9.26 15.46 18.64
C PHE A 19 -10.59 15.10 17.98
N ILE A 20 -10.77 15.34 16.68
CA ILE A 20 -12.01 15.03 15.96
C ILE A 20 -12.27 13.52 15.97
N ILE A 21 -11.25 12.72 15.65
CA ILE A 21 -11.39 11.26 15.64
C ILE A 21 -11.58 10.74 17.08
N ASP A 22 -10.84 11.26 18.06
CA ASP A 22 -11.01 10.89 19.47
C ASP A 22 -12.43 11.21 19.98
N PHE A 23 -12.95 12.37 19.61
CA PHE A 23 -14.31 12.78 19.93
C PHE A 23 -15.35 11.79 19.36
N TRP A 24 -15.17 11.35 18.12
CA TRP A 24 -16.05 10.34 17.52
C TRP A 24 -15.89 8.95 18.11
N ALA A 25 -14.67 8.56 18.49
CA ALA A 25 -14.43 7.32 19.23
C ALA A 25 -15.16 7.31 20.59
N ARG A 26 -15.19 8.45 21.30
CA ARG A 26 -15.88 8.59 22.60
C ARG A 26 -17.40 8.57 22.47
N TYR A 27 -17.94 9.25 21.47
CA TYR A 27 -19.38 9.35 21.27
C TYR A 27 -20.01 8.10 20.64
N GLN A 28 -19.23 7.01 20.50
CA GLN A 28 -19.65 5.77 19.84
C GLN A 28 -20.33 6.05 18.50
N ASN A 29 -19.86 7.06 17.75
CA ASN A 29 -20.44 7.34 16.45
C ASN A 29 -20.09 6.16 15.54
N VAL A 30 -21.10 5.34 15.27
CA VAL A 30 -20.91 4.04 14.67
C VAL A 30 -20.51 4.19 13.19
N ALA A 31 -20.84 5.32 12.55
CA ALA A 31 -20.61 5.56 11.13
C ALA A 31 -19.14 5.77 10.77
N LEU A 32 -18.60 4.89 9.92
CA LEU A 32 -17.21 4.92 9.43
C LEU A 32 -16.92 6.06 8.45
N PHE A 33 -17.95 6.51 7.73
CA PHE A 33 -17.81 7.48 6.65
C PHE A 33 -17.18 8.79 7.10
N TYR A 34 -17.75 9.42 8.12
CA TYR A 34 -17.30 10.72 8.56
C TYR A 34 -15.84 10.72 9.07
N PRO A 35 -15.40 9.81 9.98
CA PRO A 35 -14.00 9.77 10.46
C PRO A 35 -13.03 9.59 9.30
N THR A 36 -13.41 8.73 8.36
CA THR A 36 -12.60 8.46 7.18
C THR A 36 -12.51 9.67 6.25
N LEU A 37 -13.63 10.36 6.01
CA LEU A 37 -13.67 11.57 5.17
C LEU A 37 -12.73 12.65 5.70
N VAL A 38 -12.82 12.98 7.00
CA VAL A 38 -11.98 14.02 7.62
C VAL A 38 -10.50 13.62 7.62
N SER A 39 -10.22 12.33 7.87
CA SER A 39 -8.86 11.78 7.87
C SER A 39 -8.23 11.83 6.48
N ILE A 40 -8.93 11.34 5.46
CA ILE A 40 -8.45 11.35 4.07
C ILE A 40 -8.31 12.79 3.58
N PHE A 41 -9.26 13.68 3.89
CA PHE A 41 -9.14 15.10 3.53
C PHE A 41 -7.86 15.72 4.09
N SER A 42 -7.61 15.55 5.38
CA SER A 42 -6.43 16.08 6.06
C SER A 42 -5.14 15.50 5.47
N TYR A 43 -5.15 14.20 5.18
CA TYR A 43 -4.04 13.47 4.59
C TYR A 43 -3.70 13.93 3.17
N LEU A 44 -4.70 13.98 2.26
CA LEU A 44 -4.54 14.43 0.88
C LEU A 44 -4.12 15.90 0.81
N TYR A 45 -4.71 16.75 1.65
CA TYR A 45 -4.34 18.16 1.74
C TYR A 45 -2.87 18.34 2.13
N VAL A 46 -2.44 17.65 3.19
CA VAL A 46 -1.05 17.74 3.66
C VAL A 46 -0.08 17.20 2.61
N LEU A 47 -0.36 16.03 2.04
CA LEU A 47 0.58 15.40 1.10
C LEU A 47 0.76 16.15 -0.23
N ALA A 48 -0.24 16.90 -0.69
CA ALA A 48 -0.17 17.69 -1.93
C ALA A 48 0.03 19.21 -1.69
N TYR A 49 0.47 19.61 -0.49
CA TYR A 49 0.68 21.01 -0.13
C TYR A 49 1.89 21.65 -0.85
N ASP A 50 1.65 22.69 -1.66
CA ASP A 50 2.69 23.45 -2.40
C ASP A 50 2.62 24.99 -2.16
N GLU A 51 1.98 25.47 -1.10
CA GLU A 51 1.81 26.92 -0.74
C GLU A 51 1.12 27.85 -1.77
N LYS A 52 1.13 27.54 -3.07
CA LYS A 52 0.70 28.42 -4.18
C LYS A 52 -0.81 28.41 -4.41
N ASN A 53 -1.41 27.23 -4.45
CA ASN A 53 -2.79 27.02 -4.90
C ASN A 53 -3.70 26.48 -3.78
N VAL A 54 -3.66 27.11 -2.60
CA VAL A 54 -4.32 26.61 -1.37
C VAL A 54 -5.82 26.37 -1.56
N PHE A 55 -6.55 27.30 -2.18
CA PHE A 55 -8.01 27.12 -2.39
C PHE A 55 -8.35 25.96 -3.31
N ARG A 56 -7.61 25.81 -4.42
CA ARG A 56 -7.79 24.68 -5.33
C ARG A 56 -7.45 23.37 -4.65
N LEU A 57 -6.40 23.36 -3.83
CA LEU A 57 -6.00 22.20 -3.04
C LEU A 57 -7.09 21.80 -2.04
N ILE A 58 -7.64 22.75 -1.26
CA ILE A 58 -8.75 22.46 -0.33
C ILE A 58 -9.93 21.83 -1.08
N GLY A 59 -10.40 22.46 -2.16
CA GLY A 59 -11.57 21.98 -2.90
C GLY A 59 -11.36 20.58 -3.50
N THR A 60 -10.22 20.36 -4.15
CA THR A 60 -9.92 19.06 -4.78
C THR A 60 -9.59 17.97 -3.79
N SER A 61 -8.90 18.27 -2.68
CA SER A 61 -8.69 17.31 -1.58
C SER A 61 -10.01 16.91 -0.93
N PHE A 62 -10.96 17.84 -0.79
CA PHE A 62 -12.29 17.53 -0.29
C PHE A 62 -13.07 16.62 -1.24
N ILE A 63 -13.10 16.95 -2.53
CA ILE A 63 -13.76 16.13 -3.56
C ILE A 63 -13.14 14.72 -3.63
N ALA A 64 -11.81 14.63 -3.64
CA ALA A 64 -11.11 13.35 -3.66
C ALA A 64 -11.37 12.55 -2.36
N ALA A 65 -11.35 13.19 -1.19
CA ALA A 65 -11.68 12.52 0.06
C ALA A 65 -13.14 12.04 0.10
N LEU A 66 -14.07 12.81 -0.44
CA LEU A 66 -15.48 12.42 -0.56
C LEU A 66 -15.65 11.20 -1.47
N PHE A 67 -14.99 11.19 -2.62
CA PHE A 67 -14.98 10.03 -3.51
C PHE A 67 -14.37 8.79 -2.83
N LEU A 68 -13.20 8.92 -2.20
CA LEU A 68 -12.50 7.79 -1.59
C LEU A 68 -13.17 7.25 -0.32
N SER A 69 -13.94 8.07 0.39
CA SER A 69 -14.68 7.65 1.59
C SER A 69 -16.08 7.13 1.29
N LEU A 70 -16.66 7.42 0.11
CA LEU A 70 -18.01 7.03 -0.26
C LEU A 70 -18.33 5.54 -0.08
N PRO A 71 -17.43 4.59 -0.39
CA PRO A 71 -17.68 3.16 -0.15
C PRO A 71 -17.98 2.80 1.31
N LEU A 72 -17.59 3.66 2.26
CA LEU A 72 -17.84 3.48 3.70
C LEU A 72 -19.13 4.13 4.18
N LEU A 73 -19.89 4.79 3.29
CA LEU A 73 -21.15 5.44 3.64
C LEU A 73 -22.17 4.40 4.12
N GLY A 74 -22.83 4.66 5.25
CA GLY A 74 -23.80 3.73 5.84
C GLY A 74 -23.19 2.49 6.53
N LEU A 75 -21.86 2.30 6.49
CA LEU A 75 -21.19 1.27 7.25
C LEU A 75 -20.95 1.71 8.70
N ASN A 76 -21.22 0.79 9.60
CA ASN A 76 -21.31 1.04 11.03
C ASN A 76 -20.45 0.03 11.82
N PHE A 77 -19.58 0.49 12.73
CA PHE A 77 -18.77 -0.33 13.66
C PHE A 77 -19.52 -1.47 14.38
N ASN A 78 -20.80 -1.28 14.70
CA ASN A 78 -21.62 -2.25 15.42
C ASN A 78 -22.48 -3.12 14.51
N SER A 79 -22.36 -2.97 13.18
CA SER A 79 -23.14 -3.78 12.25
C SER A 79 -22.55 -5.19 12.15
N PRO A 80 -23.40 -6.23 11.98
CA PRO A 80 -22.93 -7.60 11.75
C PRO A 80 -22.07 -7.73 10.48
N THR A 81 -22.03 -6.69 9.64
CA THR A 81 -21.15 -6.56 8.47
C THR A 81 -19.66 -6.47 8.81
N PHE A 82 -19.27 -6.19 10.06
CA PHE A 82 -17.83 -6.19 10.44
C PHE A 82 -17.17 -7.56 10.33
N ASN A 83 -17.95 -8.64 10.45
CA ASN A 83 -17.51 -10.01 10.26
C ASN A 83 -17.81 -10.52 8.84
N ASP A 84 -18.30 -9.65 7.95
CA ASP A 84 -18.54 -10.00 6.55
C ASP A 84 -17.19 -10.08 5.82
N VAL A 85 -16.93 -11.21 5.17
CA VAL A 85 -15.71 -11.44 4.39
C VAL A 85 -15.52 -10.33 3.34
N HIS A 86 -16.62 -9.82 2.78
CA HIS A 86 -16.60 -8.73 1.82
C HIS A 86 -16.09 -7.40 2.41
N PHE A 87 -16.49 -7.08 3.65
CA PHE A 87 -16.01 -5.88 4.32
C PHE A 87 -14.53 -6.02 4.73
N ILE A 88 -14.16 -7.18 5.27
CA ILE A 88 -12.78 -7.46 5.66
C ILE A 88 -11.86 -7.39 4.42
N SER A 89 -12.26 -8.01 3.32
CA SER A 89 -11.50 -7.99 2.07
C SER A 89 -11.33 -6.55 1.56
N PHE A 90 -12.37 -5.72 1.63
CA PHE A 90 -12.30 -4.30 1.27
C PHE A 90 -11.34 -3.51 2.15
N ILE A 91 -11.46 -3.62 3.48
CA ILE A 91 -10.62 -2.87 4.43
C ILE A 91 -9.13 -3.21 4.26
N ILE A 92 -8.79 -4.44 3.88
CA ILE A 92 -7.41 -4.84 3.58
C ILE A 92 -6.83 -4.04 2.41
N ALA A 93 -7.60 -3.79 1.34
CA ALA A 93 -7.13 -3.01 0.20
C ALA A 93 -7.42 -1.51 0.29
N PHE A 94 -8.21 -1.08 1.27
CA PHE A 94 -8.59 0.32 1.44
C PHE A 94 -7.37 1.27 1.51
N PRO A 95 -6.27 0.95 2.23
CA PRO A 95 -5.07 1.80 2.21
C PRO A 95 -4.47 1.92 0.80
N LEU A 96 -4.43 0.83 0.02
CA LEU A 96 -3.92 0.85 -1.35
C LEU A 96 -4.84 1.66 -2.27
N PHE A 97 -6.16 1.53 -2.11
CA PHE A 97 -7.16 2.31 -2.82
C PHE A 97 -7.00 3.82 -2.59
N VAL A 98 -6.90 4.24 -1.32
CA VAL A 98 -6.66 5.65 -0.95
C VAL A 98 -5.31 6.12 -1.47
N TYR A 99 -4.28 5.27 -1.39
CA TYR A 99 -2.93 5.58 -1.83
C TYR A 99 -2.82 5.81 -3.34
N ILE A 100 -3.46 4.96 -4.17
CA ILE A 100 -3.48 5.16 -5.62
C ILE A 100 -4.27 6.44 -5.95
N GLY A 101 -5.40 6.67 -5.26
CA GLY A 101 -6.18 7.91 -5.41
C GLY A 101 -5.36 9.16 -5.07
N HIS A 102 -4.56 9.09 -4.00
CA HIS A 102 -3.59 10.12 -3.63
C HIS A 102 -2.56 10.35 -4.72
N CYS A 103 -2.02 9.32 -5.36
CA CYS A 103 -1.02 9.49 -6.42
C CYS A 103 -1.57 10.31 -7.61
N PHE A 104 -2.80 10.06 -8.03
CA PHE A 104 -3.46 10.87 -9.07
C PHE A 104 -3.74 12.30 -8.60
N HIS A 105 -4.20 12.47 -7.35
CA HIS A 105 -4.43 13.80 -6.77
C HIS A 105 -3.14 14.63 -6.65
N TYR A 106 -2.05 14.01 -6.19
CA TYR A 106 -0.72 14.61 -6.15
C TYR A 106 -0.27 15.03 -7.54
N ALA A 107 -0.39 14.14 -8.53
CA ALA A 107 0.08 14.42 -9.89
C ALA A 107 -0.70 15.56 -10.55
N TYR A 108 -2.02 15.64 -10.35
CA TYR A 108 -2.84 16.76 -10.79
C TYR A 108 -2.35 18.13 -10.22
N HIS A 109 -1.95 18.18 -8.95
CA HIS A 109 -1.45 19.43 -8.36
C HIS A 109 -0.02 19.76 -8.77
N HIS A 110 0.81 18.75 -8.99
CA HIS A 110 2.17 18.93 -9.46
C HIS A 110 2.21 19.42 -10.91
N ASP A 111 1.48 18.74 -11.80
CA ASP A 111 1.46 19.04 -13.24
C ASP A 111 0.57 20.25 -13.56
N ASN A 112 -0.35 20.62 -12.67
CA ASN A 112 -1.36 21.67 -12.87
C ASN A 112 -2.28 21.43 -14.08
N THR A 113 -2.35 20.19 -14.56
CA THR A 113 -3.12 19.76 -15.74
C THR A 113 -3.90 18.48 -15.44
N TRP A 114 -4.94 18.23 -16.24
CA TRP A 114 -5.66 16.96 -16.24
C TRP A 114 -4.96 15.87 -17.05
N ASP A 115 -4.10 16.28 -17.99
CA ASP A 115 -3.18 15.38 -18.68
C ASP A 115 -2.00 15.14 -17.74
N ILE A 116 -2.07 14.02 -17.02
CA ILE A 116 -1.12 13.65 -15.97
C ILE A 116 0.04 12.87 -16.59
N ASP A 117 1.27 13.33 -16.35
CA ASP A 117 2.44 12.60 -16.82
C ASP A 117 2.69 11.35 -15.94
N TYR A 118 3.07 10.26 -16.61
CA TYR A 118 3.47 9.03 -15.92
C TYR A 118 4.69 9.26 -15.03
N SER A 119 5.61 10.15 -15.43
CA SER A 119 6.79 10.47 -14.62
C SER A 119 6.39 11.05 -13.26
N THR A 120 5.37 11.92 -13.25
CA THR A 120 4.80 12.50 -12.03
C THR A 120 4.07 11.46 -11.19
N LEU A 121 3.29 10.56 -11.80
CA LEU A 121 2.65 9.44 -11.07
C LEU A 121 3.69 8.52 -10.43
N PHE A 122 4.73 8.16 -11.18
CA PHE A 122 5.84 7.36 -10.66
C PHE A 122 6.52 8.07 -9.49
N ALA A 123 6.78 9.37 -9.63
CA ALA A 123 7.33 10.17 -8.56
C ALA A 123 6.40 10.20 -7.33
N ALA A 124 5.09 10.36 -7.53
CA ALA A 124 4.08 10.39 -6.48
C ALA A 124 4.11 9.12 -5.64
N VAL A 125 4.17 7.95 -6.30
CA VAL A 125 4.25 6.65 -5.64
C VAL A 125 5.47 6.59 -4.72
N TRP A 126 6.67 6.72 -5.28
CA TRP A 126 7.88 6.49 -4.50
C TRP A 126 8.17 7.57 -3.47
N ASN A 127 7.89 8.84 -3.79
CA ASN A 127 8.08 9.93 -2.85
C ASN A 127 7.11 9.81 -1.66
N THR A 128 5.86 9.43 -1.91
CA THR A 128 4.86 9.29 -0.86
C THR A 128 5.22 8.14 0.08
N ILE A 129 5.62 6.96 -0.43
CA ILE A 129 6.07 5.84 0.42
C ILE A 129 7.19 6.26 1.37
N LEU A 130 8.22 6.94 0.83
CA LEU A 130 9.36 7.39 1.64
C LEU A 130 8.96 8.48 2.63
N LEU A 131 8.08 9.40 2.23
CA LEU A 131 7.57 10.43 3.12
C LEU A 131 6.76 9.84 4.28
N LEU A 132 5.91 8.85 4.02
CA LEU A 132 5.16 8.12 5.05
C LEU A 132 6.09 7.34 5.96
N PHE A 133 7.15 6.74 5.41
CA PHE A 133 8.17 6.06 6.20
C PHE A 133 8.87 7.03 7.15
N VAL A 134 9.33 8.18 6.66
CA VAL A 134 9.95 9.23 7.48
C VAL A 134 8.99 9.73 8.58
N ALA A 135 7.73 9.98 8.23
CA ALA A 135 6.71 10.36 9.21
C ALA A 135 6.47 9.30 10.28
N SER A 136 6.47 8.03 9.89
CA SER A 136 6.34 6.88 10.81
C SER A 136 7.54 6.76 11.75
N VAL A 137 8.76 6.90 11.23
CA VAL A 137 10.00 6.89 12.03
C VAL A 137 9.99 8.05 13.02
N PHE A 138 9.63 9.26 12.57
CA PHE A 138 9.52 10.42 13.46
C PHE A 138 8.49 10.18 14.56
N ALA A 139 7.29 9.69 14.20
CA ALA A 139 6.26 9.38 15.17
C ALA A 139 6.73 8.32 16.17
N PHE A 140 7.36 7.24 15.71
CA PHE A 140 7.92 6.19 16.55
C PHE A 140 8.96 6.72 17.54
N LEU A 141 9.92 7.54 17.08
CA LEU A 141 10.91 8.17 17.94
C LEU A 141 10.25 9.12 18.96
N GLY A 142 9.22 9.87 18.55
CA GLY A 142 8.43 10.70 19.45
C GLY A 142 7.74 9.89 20.55
N HIS A 143 7.16 8.73 20.22
CA HIS A 143 6.59 7.82 21.22
C HIS A 143 7.66 7.31 22.19
N MET A 144 8.84 6.93 21.70
CA MET A 144 9.93 6.46 22.54
C MET A 144 10.42 7.53 23.51
N LEU A 145 10.46 8.80 23.08
CA LEU A 145 10.85 9.91 23.96
C LEU A 145 9.81 10.16 25.07
N ILE A 146 8.52 10.10 24.74
CA ILE A 146 7.44 10.27 25.72
C ILE A 146 7.40 9.07 26.68
N MET A 147 7.63 7.86 26.17
CA MET A 147 7.76 6.66 26.99
C MET A 147 8.94 6.79 27.97
N LEU A 148 10.09 7.27 27.52
CA LEU A 148 11.25 7.53 28.38
C LEU A 148 10.91 8.57 29.46
N ALA A 149 10.25 9.67 29.10
CA ALA A 149 9.77 10.65 30.08
C ALA A 149 8.82 10.01 31.09
N ALA A 150 7.96 9.09 30.66
CA ALA A 150 7.03 8.39 31.54
C ALA A 150 7.75 7.49 32.54
N PHE A 151 8.81 6.81 32.11
CA PHE A 151 9.70 6.07 32.99
C PHE A 151 10.39 6.97 34.02
N ILE A 152 10.93 8.13 33.60
CA ILE A 152 11.60 9.08 34.50
C ILE A 152 10.64 9.62 35.56
N PHE A 153 9.39 9.93 35.20
CA PHE A 153 8.40 10.38 36.18
C PHE A 153 8.13 9.29 37.22
N LYS A 154 8.02 8.04 36.75
CA LYS A 154 7.75 6.88 37.59
C LYS A 154 8.89 6.58 38.57
N THR A 155 10.15 6.83 38.21
CA THR A 155 11.29 6.61 39.13
C THR A 155 11.31 7.59 40.30
N VAL A 156 10.76 8.80 40.13
CA VAL A 156 10.63 9.81 41.20
C VAL A 156 9.32 9.62 42.00
N GLY A 157 8.58 8.54 41.74
CA GLY A 157 7.33 8.20 42.44
C GLY A 157 6.09 8.88 41.88
N ASN A 158 6.17 9.58 40.73
CA ASN A 158 5.01 10.20 40.08
C ASN A 158 4.51 9.31 38.91
N SER A 159 3.32 8.73 39.03
CA SER A 159 2.75 7.87 37.98
C SER A 159 2.01 8.65 36.87
N TYR A 160 1.84 9.97 36.98
CA TYR A 160 0.96 10.73 36.10
C TYR A 160 1.23 10.52 34.60
N LEU A 161 2.48 10.70 34.15
CA LEU A 161 2.81 10.55 32.73
C LEU A 161 2.77 9.08 32.27
N TRP A 162 3.07 8.15 33.19
CA TRP A 162 2.95 6.71 32.95
C TRP A 162 1.50 6.31 32.69
N ASP A 163 0.60 6.76 33.55
CA ASP A 163 -0.82 6.50 33.45
C ASP A 163 -1.40 7.17 32.20
N LEU A 164 -0.97 8.41 31.90
CA LEU A 164 -1.38 9.12 30.70
C LEU A 164 -0.95 8.42 29.41
N PHE A 165 0.25 7.82 29.35
CA PHE A 165 0.75 7.16 28.14
C PHE A 165 0.21 5.73 27.96
N TRP A 166 0.18 4.94 29.03
CA TRP A 166 -0.19 3.52 28.96
C TRP A 166 -1.68 3.27 29.16
N ILE A 167 -2.31 3.98 30.09
CA ILE A 167 -3.70 3.72 30.52
C ILE A 167 -4.69 4.56 29.70
N ASN A 168 -4.33 5.78 29.30
CA ASN A 168 -5.25 6.65 28.56
C ASN A 168 -5.12 6.45 27.02
N PRO A 169 -6.04 5.72 26.36
CA PRO A 169 -5.96 5.47 24.92
C PRO A 169 -6.17 6.74 24.10
N HIS A 170 -6.93 7.71 24.62
CA HIS A 170 -7.25 8.96 23.93
C HIS A 170 -6.03 9.84 23.78
N PHE A 171 -5.27 10.01 24.87
CA PHE A 171 -4.00 10.74 24.83
C PHE A 171 -3.05 10.10 23.82
N ARG A 172 -2.85 8.79 23.91
CA ARG A 172 -1.98 8.05 22.99
C ARG A 172 -2.41 8.26 21.54
N PHE A 173 -3.70 8.15 21.25
CA PHE A 173 -4.23 8.31 19.89
C PHE A 173 -4.03 9.73 19.33
N ILE A 174 -4.44 10.77 20.07
CA ILE A 174 -4.27 12.18 19.65
C ILE A 174 -2.78 12.48 19.43
N MET A 175 -1.93 12.04 20.36
CA MET A 175 -0.49 12.19 20.27
C MET A 175 0.09 11.45 19.05
N SER A 176 -0.34 10.21 18.76
CA SER A 176 0.13 9.46 17.60
C SER A 176 -0.19 10.19 16.29
N VAL A 177 -1.42 10.66 16.12
CA VAL A 177 -1.84 11.40 14.92
C VAL A 177 -1.06 12.72 14.79
N THR A 178 -0.92 13.46 15.89
CA THR A 178 -0.19 14.73 15.92
C THR A 178 1.28 14.53 15.54
N LEU A 179 1.96 13.56 16.16
CA LEU A 179 3.38 13.27 15.88
C LEU A 179 3.58 12.80 14.44
N PHE A 180 2.66 12.01 13.89
CA PHE A 180 2.72 11.56 12.50
C PHE A 180 2.62 12.74 11.52
N PHE A 181 1.69 13.66 11.73
CA PHE A 181 1.55 14.85 10.87
C PHE A 181 2.74 15.82 11.01
N ILE A 182 3.31 15.96 12.21
CA ILE A 182 4.58 16.68 12.39
C ILE A 182 5.68 16.00 11.57
N GLY A 183 5.74 14.66 11.62
CA GLY A 183 6.68 13.87 10.83
C GLY A 183 6.53 14.08 9.32
N LEU A 184 5.29 14.16 8.81
CA LEU A 184 5.02 14.55 7.42
C LEU A 184 5.58 15.94 7.11
N GLY A 185 5.44 16.90 8.04
CA GLY A 185 5.97 18.26 7.89
C GLY A 185 7.48 18.30 7.85
N VAL A 186 8.14 17.53 8.72
CA VAL A 186 9.60 17.36 8.72
C VAL A 186 10.08 16.77 7.39
N GLY A 187 9.41 15.72 6.90
CA GLY A 187 9.77 15.10 5.62
C GLY A 187 9.57 16.02 4.42
N GLN A 188 8.44 16.75 4.36
CA GLN A 188 8.18 17.69 3.26
C GLN A 188 9.11 18.90 3.26
N GLN A 189 9.52 19.40 4.42
CA GLN A 189 10.51 20.48 4.46
C GLN A 189 11.88 20.07 3.90
N ASN A 190 12.16 18.78 3.92
CA ASN A 190 13.40 18.18 3.43
C ASN A 190 13.12 17.31 2.20
N ILE A 191 12.23 17.74 1.31
CA ILE A 191 11.78 16.95 0.16
C ILE A 191 12.93 16.52 -0.78
N GLU A 192 14.00 17.32 -0.86
CA GLU A 192 15.22 16.95 -1.60
C GLU A 192 15.87 15.66 -1.05
N ILE A 193 15.85 15.46 0.27
CA ILE A 193 16.33 14.23 0.90
C ILE A 193 15.43 13.05 0.49
N ILE A 194 14.12 13.25 0.45
CA ILE A 194 13.17 12.22 -0.02
C ILE A 194 13.47 11.83 -1.46
N TYR A 195 13.77 12.79 -2.34
CA TYR A 195 14.15 12.52 -3.73
C TYR A 195 15.47 11.73 -3.82
N ASN A 196 16.47 12.08 -3.01
CA ASN A 196 17.74 11.36 -2.95
C ASN A 196 17.55 9.93 -2.41
N MET A 197 16.70 9.75 -1.39
CA MET A 197 16.34 8.44 -0.85
C MET A 197 15.62 7.58 -1.89
N ARG A 198 14.73 8.17 -2.69
CA ARG A 198 14.08 7.48 -3.83
C ARG A 198 15.12 6.97 -4.81
N PHE A 199 16.03 7.84 -5.24
CA PHE A 199 17.08 7.45 -6.19
C PHE A 199 17.93 6.30 -5.64
N LEU A 200 18.33 6.38 -4.36
CA LEU A 200 19.09 5.33 -3.71
C LEU A 200 18.31 4.01 -3.62
N LEU A 201 17.05 4.05 -3.20
CA LEU A 201 16.18 2.88 -3.10
C LEU A 201 16.00 2.19 -4.45
N LEU A 202 15.66 2.96 -5.49
CA LEU A 202 15.48 2.43 -6.84
C LEU A 202 16.78 1.82 -7.38
N LYS A 203 17.93 2.43 -7.08
CA LYS A 203 19.25 1.89 -7.45
C LYS A 203 19.57 0.59 -6.71
N MET A 204 19.24 0.47 -5.42
CA MET A 204 19.37 -0.79 -4.69
C MET A 204 18.49 -1.89 -5.30
N MET A 205 17.22 -1.57 -5.59
CA MET A 205 16.30 -2.50 -6.23
C MET A 205 16.77 -2.94 -7.62
N TYR A 206 17.34 -2.01 -8.40
CA TYR A 206 17.94 -2.31 -9.70
C TYR A 206 19.05 -3.38 -9.59
N TYR A 207 19.94 -3.29 -8.59
CA TYR A 207 21.00 -4.29 -8.40
C TYR A 207 20.51 -5.60 -7.78
N LEU A 208 19.42 -5.57 -7.01
CA LEU A 208 18.83 -6.76 -6.40
C LEU A 208 17.88 -7.52 -7.34
N PHE A 209 17.33 -6.85 -8.36
CA PHE A 209 16.39 -7.45 -9.31
C PHE A 209 16.90 -8.70 -10.03
N PRO A 210 18.16 -8.78 -10.49
CA PRO A 210 18.68 -9.98 -11.13
C PRO A 210 18.71 -11.18 -10.18
N PHE A 211 18.99 -10.97 -8.90
CA PHE A 211 18.95 -12.04 -7.90
C PHE A 211 17.52 -12.54 -7.70
N LEU A 212 16.55 -11.62 -7.59
CA LEU A 212 15.13 -11.99 -7.51
C LEU A 212 14.69 -12.78 -8.75
N ALA A 213 15.13 -12.38 -9.95
CA ALA A 213 14.84 -13.09 -11.20
C ALA A 213 15.40 -14.51 -11.20
N VAL A 214 16.65 -14.71 -10.74
CA VAL A 214 17.26 -16.05 -10.62
C VAL A 214 16.50 -16.91 -9.61
N ILE A 215 16.23 -16.40 -8.41
CA ILE A 215 15.49 -17.14 -7.37
C ILE A 215 14.10 -17.53 -7.87
N SER A 216 13.40 -16.60 -8.49
CA SER A 216 12.05 -16.84 -9.03
C SER A 216 12.05 -17.87 -10.16
N THR A 217 13.04 -17.80 -11.05
CA THR A 217 13.17 -18.76 -12.17
C THR A 217 13.53 -20.15 -11.66
N LEU A 218 14.44 -20.25 -10.67
CA LEU A 218 14.78 -21.52 -10.04
C LEU A 218 13.56 -22.13 -9.35
N TYR A 219 12.81 -21.32 -8.59
CA TYR A 219 11.58 -21.77 -7.95
C TYR A 219 10.57 -22.26 -8.99
N PHE A 220 10.37 -21.52 -10.08
CA PHE A 220 9.48 -21.93 -11.18
C PHE A 220 9.88 -23.31 -11.75
N ILE A 221 11.16 -23.53 -12.04
CA ILE A 221 11.66 -24.80 -12.60
C ILE A 221 11.46 -25.95 -11.59
N LEU A 222 11.84 -25.73 -10.33
CA LEU A 222 11.70 -26.74 -9.28
C LEU A 222 10.24 -27.10 -9.02
N TYR A 223 9.35 -26.10 -8.98
CA TYR A 223 7.93 -26.30 -8.77
C TYR A 223 7.28 -27.00 -9.97
N LEU A 224 7.68 -26.67 -11.20
CA LEU A 224 7.22 -27.37 -12.39
C LEU A 224 7.65 -28.85 -12.38
N GLY A 225 8.88 -29.14 -11.95
CA GLY A 225 9.33 -30.53 -11.74
C GLY A 225 8.51 -31.26 -10.68
N HIS A 226 8.22 -30.59 -9.55
CA HIS A 226 7.42 -31.15 -8.46
C HIS A 226 5.97 -31.43 -8.87
N LEU A 227 5.36 -30.62 -9.74
CA LEU A 227 4.02 -30.86 -10.30
C LEU A 227 3.90 -32.21 -11.03
N PHE A 228 5.01 -32.73 -11.59
CA PHE A 228 5.04 -34.05 -12.23
C PHE A 228 5.38 -35.18 -11.24
N SER A 229 5.77 -34.86 -10.02
CA SER A 229 6.05 -35.82 -8.96
C SER A 229 4.79 -36.08 -8.13
N THR A 230 4.59 -37.32 -7.70
CA THR A 230 3.51 -37.70 -6.75
C THR A 230 3.83 -37.36 -5.28
N GLU A 231 4.90 -36.61 -5.04
CA GLU A 231 5.35 -36.26 -3.69
C GLU A 231 4.46 -35.16 -3.10
N LYS A 232 4.29 -35.19 -1.78
CA LYS A 232 3.55 -34.14 -1.07
C LYS A 232 4.39 -32.86 -1.02
N GLU A 233 3.73 -31.71 -1.18
CA GLU A 233 4.35 -30.40 -1.02
C GLU A 233 4.89 -30.24 0.41
N SER A 234 6.16 -29.83 0.54
CA SER A 234 6.82 -29.68 1.85
C SER A 234 6.40 -28.41 2.60
N ILE A 235 6.07 -27.35 1.86
CA ILE A 235 5.60 -26.06 2.36
C ILE A 235 4.47 -25.59 1.45
N ASN A 236 3.47 -24.88 2.00
CA ASN A 236 2.42 -24.26 1.18
C ASN A 236 3.07 -23.37 0.09
N PRO A 237 2.83 -23.65 -1.21
CA PRO A 237 3.41 -22.88 -2.31
C PRO A 237 3.05 -21.40 -2.28
N LEU A 238 1.87 -21.03 -1.76
CA LEU A 238 1.44 -19.64 -1.65
C LEU A 238 2.37 -18.79 -0.80
N THR A 239 3.00 -19.37 0.23
CA THR A 239 3.99 -18.70 1.09
C THR A 239 5.19 -18.19 0.30
N VAL A 240 5.49 -18.81 -0.85
CA VAL A 240 6.59 -18.43 -1.74
C VAL A 240 6.09 -17.69 -2.99
N LEU A 241 5.00 -18.16 -3.61
CA LEU A 241 4.42 -17.58 -4.82
C LEU A 241 3.96 -16.13 -4.61
N LEU A 242 3.32 -15.82 -3.47
CA LEU A 242 2.87 -14.45 -3.15
C LEU A 242 4.03 -13.45 -3.09
N PRO A 243 5.05 -13.61 -2.22
CA PRO A 243 6.14 -12.64 -2.15
C PRO A 243 6.94 -12.58 -3.45
N LEU A 244 7.19 -13.69 -4.15
CA LEU A 244 7.91 -13.66 -5.43
C LEU A 244 7.15 -12.87 -6.50
N SER A 245 5.83 -13.05 -6.61
CA SER A 245 5.01 -12.35 -7.60
C SER A 245 4.90 -10.85 -7.30
N ILE A 246 4.63 -10.50 -6.03
CA ILE A 246 4.51 -9.10 -5.60
C ILE A 246 5.84 -8.38 -5.72
N LEU A 247 6.93 -8.95 -5.19
CA LEU A 247 8.26 -8.36 -5.31
C LEU A 247 8.69 -8.27 -6.78
N GLY A 248 8.36 -9.27 -7.61
CA GLY A 248 8.65 -9.25 -9.04
C GLY A 248 8.03 -8.05 -9.75
N ILE A 249 6.75 -7.75 -9.45
CA ILE A 249 6.06 -6.56 -9.98
C ILE A 249 6.71 -5.27 -9.48
N ILE A 250 6.96 -5.16 -8.17
CA ILE A 250 7.52 -3.94 -7.56
C ILE A 250 8.94 -3.69 -8.08
N PHE A 251 9.78 -4.72 -8.16
CA PHE A 251 11.15 -4.60 -8.65
C PHE A 251 11.19 -4.31 -10.15
N PHE A 252 10.31 -4.91 -10.95
CA PHE A 252 10.22 -4.57 -12.36
C PHE A 252 9.82 -3.11 -12.55
N ASN A 253 8.83 -2.62 -11.79
CA ASN A 253 8.44 -1.21 -11.82
C ASN A 253 9.61 -0.29 -11.39
N ALA A 254 10.35 -0.66 -10.35
CA ALA A 254 11.53 0.07 -9.90
C ALA A 254 12.71 0.03 -10.89
N TYR A 255 12.86 -1.08 -11.64
CA TYR A 255 13.84 -1.21 -12.71
C TYR A 255 13.48 -0.34 -13.92
N PHE A 256 12.19 -0.33 -14.31
CA PHE A 256 11.67 0.45 -15.43
C PHE A 256 11.68 1.96 -15.14
N GLN A 257 11.39 2.34 -13.89
CA GLN A 257 11.24 3.71 -13.42
C GLN A 257 10.14 4.49 -14.19
N ASP A 258 10.47 5.68 -14.69
CA ASP A 258 9.65 6.48 -15.59
C ASP A 258 9.89 6.14 -17.08
N GLY A 259 10.69 5.11 -17.38
CA GLY A 259 11.17 4.78 -18.72
C GLY A 259 12.54 5.37 -19.06
N THR A 260 13.18 6.10 -18.15
CA THR A 260 14.58 6.52 -18.27
C THR A 260 15.53 5.43 -17.80
N THR A 261 15.51 4.27 -18.47
CA THR A 261 16.41 3.17 -18.08
C THR A 261 17.88 3.56 -18.28
N TYR A 262 18.74 3.21 -17.32
CA TYR A 262 20.18 3.47 -17.37
C TYR A 262 20.78 2.85 -18.64
N LYS A 263 21.36 3.69 -19.52
CA LYS A 263 21.83 3.31 -20.86
C LYS A 263 22.95 2.26 -20.87
N ASP A 264 23.61 2.03 -19.73
CA ASP A 264 24.82 1.20 -19.66
C ASP A 264 24.56 -0.23 -19.13
N THR A 265 23.33 -0.72 -19.23
CA THR A 265 23.01 -2.09 -18.78
C THR A 265 23.63 -3.13 -19.74
N PRO A 266 24.40 -4.12 -19.24
CA PRO A 266 24.94 -5.18 -20.08
C PRO A 266 23.83 -5.93 -20.84
N ILE A 267 24.07 -6.26 -22.11
CA ILE A 267 23.07 -6.88 -23.00
C ILE A 267 22.55 -8.20 -22.42
N TRP A 268 23.42 -9.03 -21.84
CA TRP A 268 23.04 -10.30 -21.23
C TRP A 268 22.03 -10.12 -20.09
N LEU A 269 22.21 -9.06 -19.28
CA LEU A 269 21.34 -8.76 -18.15
C LEU A 269 19.98 -8.27 -18.65
N LYS A 270 19.98 -7.39 -19.65
CA LYS A 270 18.76 -6.92 -20.31
C LYS A 270 17.95 -8.08 -20.88
N THR A 271 18.59 -9.01 -21.58
CA THR A 271 17.93 -10.20 -22.15
C THR A 271 17.42 -11.14 -21.07
N SER A 272 18.19 -11.38 -20.00
CA SER A 272 17.77 -12.23 -18.88
C SER A 272 16.51 -11.68 -18.19
N LEU A 273 16.49 -10.38 -17.88
CA LEU A 273 15.33 -9.72 -17.28
C LEU A 273 14.13 -9.67 -18.22
N ARG A 274 14.36 -9.64 -19.54
CA ARG A 274 13.32 -9.75 -20.56
C ARG A 274 12.62 -11.11 -20.53
N VAL A 275 13.39 -12.20 -20.44
CA VAL A 275 12.86 -13.56 -20.27
C VAL A 275 12.13 -13.70 -18.94
N TYR A 276 12.70 -13.14 -17.87
CA TYR A 276 12.11 -13.19 -16.54
C TYR A 276 10.70 -12.60 -16.49
N ARG A 277 10.36 -11.59 -17.29
CA ARG A 277 8.98 -11.04 -17.32
C ARG A 277 7.95 -12.07 -17.75
N GLY A 278 8.30 -12.97 -18.68
CA GLY A 278 7.46 -14.11 -19.05
C GLY A 278 7.30 -15.09 -17.88
N VAL A 279 8.41 -15.41 -17.20
CA VAL A 279 8.41 -16.27 -15.99
C VAL A 279 7.54 -15.65 -14.89
N LEU A 280 7.68 -14.35 -14.63
CA LEU A 280 6.89 -13.60 -13.65
C LEU A 280 5.40 -13.70 -13.93
N PHE A 281 4.98 -13.56 -15.20
CA PHE A 281 3.58 -13.72 -15.56
C PHE A 281 3.07 -15.15 -15.30
N ILE A 282 3.86 -16.17 -15.61
CA ILE A 282 3.51 -17.56 -15.30
C ILE A 282 3.39 -17.78 -13.78
N LEU A 283 4.32 -17.26 -12.99
CA LEU A 283 4.26 -17.32 -11.53
C LEU A 283 2.98 -16.66 -10.98
N ILE A 284 2.58 -15.52 -11.54
CA ILE A 284 1.32 -14.83 -11.19
C ILE A 284 0.11 -15.69 -11.53
N LEU A 285 0.09 -16.37 -12.68
CA LEU A 285 -0.99 -17.28 -13.05
C LEU A 285 -1.05 -18.49 -12.10
N MET A 286 0.10 -19.06 -11.75
CA MET A 286 0.18 -20.18 -10.80
C MET A 286 -0.29 -19.79 -9.40
N MET A 287 0.14 -18.61 -8.92
CA MET A 287 -0.35 -18.02 -7.67
C MET A 287 -1.87 -17.85 -7.71
N SER A 288 -2.40 -17.24 -8.76
CA SER A 288 -3.84 -16.98 -8.90
C SER A 288 -4.65 -18.26 -8.97
N TYR A 289 -4.17 -19.25 -9.73
CA TYR A 289 -4.78 -20.58 -9.81
C TYR A 289 -4.82 -21.25 -8.43
N ARG A 290 -3.71 -21.23 -7.70
CA ARG A 290 -3.61 -21.88 -6.39
C ARG A 290 -4.56 -21.22 -5.37
N ILE A 291 -4.63 -19.89 -5.32
CA ILE A 291 -5.57 -19.17 -4.43
C ILE A 291 -7.03 -19.55 -4.78
N GLY A 292 -7.39 -19.58 -6.06
CA GLY A 292 -8.75 -19.99 -6.48
C GLY A 292 -9.05 -21.47 -6.27
N HIS A 293 -8.03 -22.33 -6.26
CA HIS A 293 -8.18 -23.74 -5.94
C HIS A 293 -8.38 -24.00 -4.44
N GLU A 294 -7.67 -23.26 -3.58
CA GLU A 294 -7.67 -23.51 -2.13
C GLU A 294 -8.73 -22.74 -1.35
N ALA A 295 -9.19 -21.58 -1.85
CA ALA A 295 -10.04 -20.69 -1.09
C ALA A 295 -11.28 -20.19 -1.85
N SER A 296 -12.28 -19.76 -1.07
CA SER A 296 -13.40 -18.99 -1.59
C SER A 296 -12.97 -17.55 -1.84
N LEU A 297 -13.27 -17.04 -3.04
CA LEU A 297 -12.84 -15.73 -3.49
C LEU A 297 -14.02 -14.76 -3.45
N ASP A 298 -13.97 -13.80 -2.54
CA ASP A 298 -14.82 -12.61 -2.61
C ASP A 298 -14.42 -11.75 -3.82
N ILE A 299 -15.39 -11.01 -4.36
CA ILE A 299 -15.20 -10.14 -5.53
C ILE A 299 -14.07 -9.14 -5.37
N ASN A 300 -13.81 -8.63 -4.14
CA ASN A 300 -12.70 -7.72 -3.92
C ASN A 300 -11.36 -8.45 -4.12
N VAL A 301 -11.24 -9.69 -3.63
CA VAL A 301 -10.06 -10.53 -3.87
C VAL A 301 -9.88 -10.83 -5.35
N LEU A 302 -10.97 -11.06 -6.10
CA LEU A 302 -10.91 -11.23 -7.55
C LEU A 302 -10.37 -9.98 -8.24
N ILE A 303 -10.78 -8.78 -7.82
CA ILE A 303 -10.21 -7.51 -8.34
C ILE A 303 -8.71 -7.44 -8.07
N TYR A 304 -8.24 -7.89 -6.89
CA TYR A 304 -6.81 -7.87 -6.54
C TYR A 304 -6.00 -8.82 -7.42
N LEU A 305 -6.49 -10.05 -7.59
CA LEU A 305 -5.87 -11.03 -8.47
C LEU A 305 -5.86 -10.54 -9.92
N PHE A 306 -6.97 -9.97 -10.39
CA PHE A 306 -7.06 -9.44 -11.74
C PHE A 306 -6.11 -8.26 -11.97
N MET A 307 -5.97 -7.35 -10.99
CA MET A 307 -4.97 -6.28 -11.04
C MET A 307 -3.54 -6.83 -11.20
N VAL A 308 -3.18 -7.83 -10.39
CA VAL A 308 -1.85 -8.47 -10.43
C VAL A 308 -1.63 -9.19 -11.76
N ILE A 309 -2.65 -9.86 -12.29
CA ILE A 309 -2.63 -10.49 -13.63
C ILE A 309 -2.45 -9.44 -14.74
N LEU A 310 -3.17 -8.32 -14.70
CA LEU A 310 -3.07 -7.25 -15.70
C LEU A 310 -1.66 -6.63 -15.73
N LEU A 311 -1.06 -6.39 -14.56
CA LEU A 311 0.32 -5.90 -14.47
C LEU A 311 1.30 -6.92 -15.03
N GLY A 312 1.21 -8.18 -14.59
CA GLY A 312 2.07 -9.27 -15.07
C GLY A 312 1.96 -9.48 -16.59
N PHE A 313 0.73 -9.44 -17.11
CA PHE A 313 0.44 -9.59 -18.53
C PHE A 313 1.01 -8.43 -19.35
N THR A 314 0.79 -7.19 -18.89
CA THR A 314 1.36 -5.98 -19.50
C THR A 314 2.87 -6.13 -19.59
N TYR A 315 3.53 -6.53 -18.49
CA TYR A 315 4.98 -6.70 -18.46
C TYR A 315 5.46 -7.82 -19.37
N ALA A 316 4.76 -8.96 -19.45
CA ALA A 316 5.12 -10.06 -20.33
C ALA A 316 4.95 -9.72 -21.82
N ILE A 317 3.82 -9.13 -22.23
CA ILE A 317 3.60 -8.74 -23.64
C ILE A 317 4.60 -7.69 -24.09
N THR A 318 4.89 -6.71 -23.23
CA THR A 318 5.85 -5.65 -23.55
C THR A 318 7.29 -6.17 -23.62
N ALA A 319 7.56 -7.39 -23.14
CA ALA A 319 8.83 -8.07 -23.39
C ALA A 319 8.98 -8.52 -24.85
N LEU A 320 7.93 -8.52 -25.68
CA LEU A 320 8.02 -8.98 -27.07
C LEU A 320 8.15 -7.84 -28.09
N VAL A 321 8.03 -6.58 -27.66
CA VAL A 321 8.00 -5.41 -28.55
C VAL A 321 9.32 -4.63 -28.56
N SER A 322 9.46 -3.65 -29.45
CA SER A 322 10.63 -2.76 -29.47
C SER A 322 10.66 -1.83 -28.24
N GLU A 323 11.84 -1.37 -27.84
CA GLU A 323 12.04 -0.50 -26.65
C GLU A 323 11.15 0.75 -26.59
N PRO A 324 10.95 1.55 -27.66
CA PRO A 324 10.06 2.71 -27.59
C PRO A 324 8.60 2.31 -27.39
N MET A 325 8.19 1.18 -27.97
CA MET A 325 6.86 0.63 -27.85
C MET A 325 6.66 0.06 -26.43
N GLU A 326 7.65 -0.66 -25.92
CA GLU A 326 7.70 -1.17 -24.55
C GLU A 326 7.48 -0.05 -23.54
N GLN A 327 8.23 1.05 -23.63
CA GLN A 327 8.07 2.19 -22.72
C GLN A 327 6.65 2.74 -22.75
N LYS A 328 6.10 2.97 -23.96
CA LYS A 328 4.74 3.48 -24.12
C LYS A 328 3.70 2.56 -23.50
N TRP A 329 3.76 1.26 -23.79
CA TRP A 329 2.76 0.30 -23.32
C TRP A 329 2.86 0.00 -21.83
N ILE A 330 4.06 0.01 -21.23
CA ILE A 330 4.19 -0.13 -19.77
C ILE A 330 3.55 1.06 -19.06
N ARG A 331 3.79 2.29 -19.54
CA ARG A 331 3.18 3.51 -18.99
C ARG A 331 1.65 3.42 -19.04
N ILE A 332 1.11 3.12 -20.22
CA ILE A 332 -0.35 2.97 -20.43
C ILE A 332 -0.90 1.85 -19.53
N GLY A 333 -0.27 0.67 -19.54
CA GLY A 333 -0.76 -0.49 -18.79
C GLY A 333 -0.76 -0.26 -17.27
N ASN A 334 0.25 0.41 -16.72
CA ASN A 334 0.30 0.76 -15.29
C ASN A 334 -0.82 1.74 -14.92
N VAL A 335 -1.02 2.79 -15.71
CA VAL A 335 -2.08 3.79 -15.48
C VAL A 335 -3.47 3.16 -15.62
N CYS A 336 -3.71 2.42 -16.71
CA CYS A 336 -4.97 1.73 -16.96
C CYS A 336 -5.29 0.72 -15.84
N THR A 337 -4.29 -0.03 -15.36
CA THR A 337 -4.49 -1.01 -14.28
C THR A 337 -4.80 -0.31 -12.95
N ALA A 338 -4.14 0.81 -12.65
CA ALA A 338 -4.42 1.62 -11.47
C ALA A 338 -5.83 2.24 -11.50
N LEU A 339 -6.25 2.77 -12.66
CA LEU A 339 -7.61 3.29 -12.86
C LEU A 339 -8.66 2.17 -12.76
N PHE A 340 -8.41 1.03 -13.39
CA PHE A 340 -9.26 -0.15 -13.27
C PHE A 340 -9.44 -0.53 -11.79
N PHE A 341 -8.34 -0.62 -11.03
CA PHE A 341 -8.39 -0.99 -9.62
C PHE A 341 -9.25 -0.02 -8.80
N ILE A 342 -9.04 1.29 -8.93
CA ILE A 342 -9.84 2.31 -8.24
C ILE A 342 -11.32 2.19 -8.63
N ILE A 343 -11.63 2.17 -9.93
CA ILE A 343 -13.00 2.17 -10.41
C ILE A 343 -13.74 0.88 -10.00
N ALA A 344 -13.10 -0.28 -10.18
CA ALA A 344 -13.70 -1.57 -9.85
C ALA A 344 -13.97 -1.70 -8.34
N LEU A 345 -12.99 -1.38 -7.48
CA LEU A 345 -13.18 -1.42 -6.03
C LEU A 345 -14.27 -0.44 -5.58
N PHE A 346 -14.27 0.77 -6.14
CA PHE A 346 -15.28 1.78 -5.81
C PHE A 346 -16.69 1.30 -6.17
N LEU A 347 -16.89 0.80 -7.40
CA LEU A 347 -18.21 0.38 -7.88
C LEU A 347 -18.76 -0.84 -7.12
N VAL A 348 -17.91 -1.82 -6.84
CA VAL A 348 -18.31 -3.06 -6.15
C VAL A 348 -18.67 -2.81 -4.68
N ASN A 349 -18.02 -1.83 -4.05
CA ASN A 349 -18.25 -1.47 -2.64
C ASN A 349 -19.17 -0.25 -2.50
N LEU A 350 -19.99 0.07 -3.51
CA LEU A 350 -20.98 1.13 -3.39
C LEU A 350 -22.00 0.78 -2.28
N PRO A 351 -22.27 1.71 -1.36
CA PRO A 351 -23.04 1.44 -0.15
C PRO A 351 -24.50 1.06 -0.42
N TYR A 352 -25.10 1.61 -1.47
CA TYR A 352 -26.51 1.38 -1.84
C TYR A 352 -26.73 0.14 -2.69
N ALA A 353 -25.65 -0.42 -3.27
CA ALA A 353 -25.72 -1.59 -4.15
C ALA A 353 -24.40 -2.37 -4.12
N PRO A 354 -23.95 -2.87 -2.95
CA PRO A 354 -22.71 -3.63 -2.87
C PRO A 354 -22.88 -4.93 -3.64
N VAL A 355 -21.97 -5.19 -4.57
CA VAL A 355 -22.00 -6.42 -5.37
C VAL A 355 -21.35 -7.52 -4.55
N LYS A 356 -22.15 -8.23 -3.74
CA LYS A 356 -21.65 -9.39 -2.98
C LYS A 356 -21.66 -10.61 -3.87
N PHE A 357 -20.46 -11.04 -4.28
CA PHE A 357 -20.28 -12.21 -5.12
C PHE A 357 -19.06 -12.99 -4.63
N SER A 358 -19.24 -14.29 -4.44
CA SER A 358 -18.15 -15.19 -4.06
C SER A 358 -18.08 -16.39 -5.01
N ILE A 359 -16.85 -16.79 -5.35
CA ILE A 359 -16.56 -17.99 -6.14
C ILE A 359 -16.06 -19.08 -5.19
N GLY A 360 -16.59 -20.30 -5.33
CA GLY A 360 -16.14 -21.46 -4.56
C GLY A 360 -16.57 -21.43 -3.10
N SER A 361 -17.83 -21.09 -2.82
CA SER A 361 -18.42 -20.96 -1.48
C SER A 361 -18.22 -22.16 -0.56
N ASP A 362 -17.94 -23.34 -1.11
CA ASP A 362 -17.71 -24.58 -0.37
C ASP A 362 -16.29 -24.64 0.26
N LYS A 363 -15.44 -23.64 0.00
CA LYS A 363 -14.04 -23.55 0.45
C LYS A 363 -13.84 -22.51 1.55
N PRO A 364 -12.82 -22.66 2.42
CA PRO A 364 -12.50 -21.64 3.42
C PRO A 364 -12.17 -20.29 2.76
N SER A 365 -12.49 -19.19 3.43
CA SER A 365 -12.17 -17.85 2.92
C SER A 365 -10.66 -17.61 2.84
N VAL A 366 -10.20 -16.77 1.90
CA VAL A 366 -8.77 -16.40 1.78
C VAL A 366 -8.20 -15.86 3.09
N THR A 367 -9.02 -15.14 3.86
CA THR A 367 -8.71 -14.60 5.19
C THR A 367 -8.50 -15.65 6.29
N GLN A 368 -8.88 -16.91 6.03
CA GLN A 368 -8.78 -18.04 6.97
C GLN A 368 -7.76 -19.10 6.54
N LEU A 369 -7.00 -18.89 5.46
CA LEU A 369 -5.92 -19.81 5.11
C LEU A 369 -4.93 -19.91 6.28
N PRO A 370 -4.56 -21.12 6.71
CA PRO A 370 -3.61 -21.28 7.81
C PRO A 370 -2.28 -20.65 7.39
N SER A 371 -1.86 -19.61 8.10
CA SER A 371 -0.45 -19.24 8.21
C SER A 371 0.25 -20.27 9.10
N THR A 372 0.28 -21.55 8.70
CA THR A 372 1.01 -22.58 9.43
C THR A 372 2.49 -22.47 9.07
N VAL A 373 3.16 -21.53 9.73
CA VAL A 373 4.59 -21.63 10.02
C VAL A 373 4.71 -22.29 11.39
N GLY A 374 5.19 -23.54 11.41
CA GLY A 374 5.69 -24.19 12.62
C GLY A 374 4.69 -24.99 13.44
N ALA A 375 4.42 -26.23 13.02
CA ALA A 375 4.19 -27.34 13.94
C ALA A 375 4.62 -28.62 13.23
N SER A 376 5.94 -28.83 13.16
CA SER A 376 6.48 -30.17 13.01
C SER A 376 5.98 -30.98 14.21
N GLN A 377 5.01 -31.86 13.96
CA GLN A 377 4.68 -32.94 14.88
C GLN A 377 5.96 -33.76 15.08
N GLU A 378 6.57 -33.66 16.25
CA GLU A 378 7.52 -34.66 16.70
C GLU A 378 6.82 -36.02 16.68
N PRO A 379 7.41 -37.06 16.07
CA PRO A 379 6.90 -38.40 16.23
C PRO A 379 7.16 -38.82 17.67
N THR A 380 6.09 -38.93 18.44
CA THR A 380 6.08 -39.70 19.68
C THR A 380 6.23 -41.17 19.29
N SER A 381 7.43 -41.71 19.49
CA SER A 381 7.65 -43.16 19.53
C SER A 381 7.85 -43.59 20.98
N PRO A 382 7.33 -44.78 21.36
CA PRO A 382 7.10 -45.23 22.74
C PRO A 382 8.36 -45.52 23.55
#